data_AF-A0A8T1UHF4-F1
#
_entry.id   AF-A0A8T1UHF4-F1
#
_cell.length_a   1.000
_cell.length_b   1.000
_cell.length_c   1.000
_cell.angle_alpha   90.00
_cell.angle_beta   90.00
_cell.angle_gamma   90.00
#
_symmetry.space_group_name_H-M   'P 1'
#
loop_
_entity.id
_entity.type
_entity.pdbx_description
1 polymer ?
#
loop_
_entity_poly.entity_id
_entity_poly.type
_entity_poly.pdbx_seq_one_letter_code
_entity_poly.pdbx_strand_id
1 'polypeptide(L)'
;MRVSVKGKRRKPPKYKNTAETFEFKAAVLTYYDTHTMAAAIGAFGQQHRSRNDSLAASTTTAKLKHYRAAGSAKTLSDDAELDLFEWLVAVRRNRIPVSATMLQQESLEIAKLYDVPETAFAASSTWMAAYLSRYSLSLSARTRQGQSAPADSNEFAQNFAATSLACVDSDVGEG
;
A
#
# COMPACT_ATOMS: atom_id res chain seq x y z
N MET A 1 26.25 30.31 -62.03
CA MET A 1 25.06 30.73 -61.27
C MET A 1 24.59 29.55 -60.41
N ARG A 2 24.70 29.61 -59.08
CA ARG A 2 24.22 28.51 -58.21
C ARG A 2 22.73 28.70 -57.94
N VAL A 3 21.90 27.74 -58.34
CA VAL A 3 20.46 27.77 -58.09
C VAL A 3 20.19 27.11 -56.73
N SER A 4 19.56 27.85 -55.81
CA SER A 4 19.17 27.33 -54.50
C SER A 4 18.04 26.32 -54.65
N VAL A 5 18.30 25.06 -54.35
CA VAL A 5 17.28 24.02 -54.28
C VAL A 5 16.53 24.18 -52.96
N LYS A 6 15.27 24.63 -53.00
CA LYS A 6 14.40 24.65 -51.82
C LYS A 6 14.11 23.21 -51.38
N GLY A 7 14.92 22.70 -50.47
CA GLY A 7 14.63 21.45 -49.74
C GLY A 7 13.32 21.56 -48.96
N LYS A 8 12.64 20.44 -48.75
CA LYS A 8 11.42 20.37 -47.92
C LYS A 8 11.75 20.95 -46.54
N ARG A 9 11.03 22.01 -46.14
CA ARG A 9 11.20 22.63 -44.81
C ARG A 9 10.92 21.59 -43.72
N ARG A 10 11.68 21.65 -42.61
CA ARG A 10 11.40 20.83 -41.43
C ARG A 10 9.97 21.09 -40.97
N LYS A 11 9.19 20.03 -40.73
CA LYS A 11 7.88 20.14 -40.08
C LYS A 11 8.09 20.74 -38.68
N PRO A 12 7.27 21.71 -38.26
CA PRO A 12 7.38 22.24 -36.90
C PRO A 12 7.16 21.10 -35.88
N PRO A 13 7.80 21.17 -34.70
CA PRO A 13 7.61 20.17 -33.66
C PRO A 13 6.14 20.12 -33.25
N LYS A 14 5.57 18.90 -33.25
CA LYS A 14 4.17 18.65 -32.90
C LYS A 14 3.84 19.01 -31.45
N TYR A 15 4.83 18.88 -30.57
CA TYR A 15 4.70 19.17 -29.15
C TYR A 15 5.64 20.31 -28.79
N LYS A 16 5.08 21.37 -28.21
CA LYS A 16 5.84 22.40 -27.53
C LYS A 16 5.72 22.10 -26.04
N ASN A 17 6.83 21.74 -25.40
CA ASN A 17 6.89 21.81 -23.94
C ASN A 17 6.85 23.29 -23.58
N THR A 18 5.65 23.83 -23.38
CA THR A 18 5.49 25.15 -22.78
C THR A 18 5.96 25.01 -21.35
N ALA A 19 7.11 25.58 -21.04
CA ALA A 19 7.58 25.63 -19.66
C ALA A 19 6.56 26.44 -18.83
N GLU A 20 6.21 25.93 -17.65
CA GLU A 20 5.41 26.71 -16.70
C GLU A 20 6.16 28.00 -16.34
N THR A 21 5.40 29.07 -16.11
CA THR A 21 5.96 30.39 -15.79
C THR A 21 6.71 30.34 -14.46
N PHE A 22 7.72 31.21 -14.31
CA PHE A 22 8.46 31.32 -13.05
C PHE A 22 7.54 31.72 -11.90
N GLU A 23 6.58 32.60 -12.14
CA GLU A 23 5.55 33.00 -11.17
C GLU A 23 4.74 31.80 -10.66
N PHE A 24 4.34 30.88 -11.55
CA PHE A 24 3.61 29.68 -11.14
C PHE A 24 4.47 28.79 -10.24
N LYS A 25 5.74 28.60 -10.60
CA LYS A 25 6.67 27.79 -9.79
C LYS A 25 6.93 28.43 -8.42
N ALA A 26 7.07 29.75 -8.36
CA ALA A 26 7.23 30.48 -7.12
C ALA A 26 6.00 30.34 -6.23
N ALA A 27 4.78 30.49 -6.78
CA ALA A 27 3.54 30.30 -6.06
C ALA A 27 3.39 28.89 -5.47
N VAL A 28 3.81 27.85 -6.22
CA VAL A 28 3.83 26.47 -5.72
C VAL A 28 4.78 26.31 -4.53
N LEU A 29 5.99 26.89 -4.60
CA LEU A 29 6.98 26.83 -3.52
C LEU A 29 6.48 27.57 -2.27
N THR A 30 5.98 28.79 -2.42
CA THR A 30 5.43 29.58 -1.29
C THR A 30 4.25 28.85 -0.63
N TYR A 31 3.41 28.19 -1.42
CA TYR A 31 2.32 27.38 -0.87
C TYR A 31 2.84 26.14 -0.14
N TYR A 32 3.88 25.49 -0.66
CA TYR A 32 4.47 24.29 -0.06
C TYR A 32 5.18 24.57 1.27
N ASP A 33 5.73 25.77 1.47
CA ASP A 33 6.33 26.15 2.75
C ASP A 33 5.33 26.12 3.92
N THR A 34 4.04 26.23 3.61
CA THR A 34 2.95 26.29 4.60
C THR A 34 2.01 25.08 4.56
N HIS A 35 2.12 24.20 3.56
CA HIS A 35 1.19 23.09 3.32
C HIS A 35 1.91 21.78 3.03
N THR A 36 1.20 20.67 3.26
CA THR A 36 1.74 19.34 2.92
C THR A 36 1.82 19.14 1.40
N MET A 37 2.69 18.22 0.96
CA MET A 37 2.79 17.83 -0.45
C MET A 37 1.44 17.42 -1.05
N ALA A 38 0.61 16.70 -0.28
CA ALA A 38 -0.71 16.28 -0.72
C ALA A 38 -1.64 17.48 -1.00
N ALA A 39 -1.61 18.49 -0.14
CA ALA A 39 -2.38 19.72 -0.32
C ALA A 39 -1.87 20.53 -1.53
N ALA A 40 -0.55 20.64 -1.71
CA ALA A 40 0.04 21.31 -2.87
C ALA A 40 -0.33 20.61 -4.21
N ILE A 41 -0.29 19.28 -4.25
CA ILE A 41 -0.74 18.50 -5.40
C ILE A 41 -2.25 18.69 -5.64
N GLY A 42 -3.05 18.81 -4.58
CA GLY A 42 -4.47 19.13 -4.68
C GLY A 42 -4.70 20.50 -5.33
N ALA A 43 -4.05 21.54 -4.82
CA ALA A 43 -4.24 22.91 -5.28
C ALA A 43 -3.72 23.17 -6.70
N PHE A 44 -2.52 22.66 -7.04
CA PHE A 44 -1.85 22.99 -8.31
C PHE A 44 -1.83 21.83 -9.32
N GLY A 45 -1.96 20.58 -8.87
CA GLY A 45 -1.92 19.39 -9.74
C GLY A 45 -3.26 19.06 -10.42
N GLN A 46 -4.36 19.66 -9.95
CA GLN A 46 -5.71 19.38 -10.46
C GLN A 46 -5.89 19.77 -11.93
N GLN A 47 -5.22 20.83 -12.38
CA GLN A 47 -5.25 21.28 -13.78
C GLN A 47 -4.73 20.20 -14.75
N HIS A 48 -3.65 19.52 -14.39
CA HIS A 48 -3.09 18.44 -15.21
C HIS A 48 -3.98 17.20 -15.20
N ARG A 49 -4.65 16.88 -14.07
CA ARG A 49 -5.63 15.78 -14.01
C ARG A 49 -6.84 16.04 -14.90
N SER A 50 -7.46 17.21 -14.77
CA SER A 50 -8.62 17.58 -15.60
C SER A 50 -8.29 17.58 -17.09
N ARG A 51 -7.09 18.04 -17.47
CA ARG A 51 -6.59 17.95 -18.85
C ARG A 51 -6.44 16.50 -19.32
N ASN A 52 -5.89 15.62 -18.49
CA ASN A 52 -5.75 14.21 -18.85
C ASN A 52 -7.11 13.50 -18.95
N ASP A 53 -8.05 13.81 -18.06
CA ASP A 53 -9.39 13.21 -18.08
C ASP A 53 -10.22 13.68 -19.29
N SER A 54 -10.17 14.97 -19.62
CA SER A 54 -10.78 15.49 -20.86
C SER A 54 -10.16 14.88 -22.12
N LEU A 55 -8.83 14.74 -22.18
CA LEU A 55 -8.15 14.05 -23.29
C LEU A 55 -8.56 12.58 -23.37
N ALA A 56 -8.74 11.92 -22.24
CA ALA A 56 -9.16 10.52 -22.19
C ALA A 56 -10.63 10.30 -22.55
N ALA A 57 -11.49 11.32 -22.41
CA ALA A 57 -12.87 11.27 -22.88
C ALA A 57 -13.01 11.29 -24.41
N SER A 58 -11.94 11.66 -25.15
CA SER A 58 -11.93 11.61 -26.61
C SER A 58 -11.62 10.21 -27.13
N THR A 59 -12.42 9.70 -28.06
CA THR A 59 -12.25 8.38 -28.69
C THR A 59 -10.87 8.18 -29.33
N THR A 60 -10.25 9.24 -29.85
CA THR A 60 -8.92 9.14 -30.49
C THR A 60 -7.78 8.95 -29.47
N THR A 61 -7.96 9.48 -28.25
CA THR A 61 -6.92 9.58 -27.22
C THR A 61 -7.21 8.69 -26.01
N ALA A 62 -8.42 8.15 -25.86
CA ALA A 62 -8.82 7.22 -24.80
C ALA A 62 -7.86 6.05 -24.65
N LYS A 63 -7.43 5.45 -25.77
CA LYS A 63 -6.45 4.34 -25.81
C LYS A 63 -5.04 4.69 -25.32
N LEU A 64 -4.73 5.99 -25.19
CA LEU A 64 -3.44 6.47 -24.68
C LEU A 64 -3.44 6.63 -23.15
N LYS A 65 -4.61 6.53 -22.50
CA LYS A 65 -4.70 6.54 -21.03
C LYS A 65 -4.36 5.14 -20.50
N HIS A 66 -3.12 4.96 -20.08
CA HIS A 66 -2.66 3.76 -19.36
C HIS A 66 -2.95 3.87 -17.85
N TYR A 67 -4.18 4.23 -17.48
CA TYR A 67 -4.62 4.24 -16.08
C TYR A 67 -5.69 3.16 -15.89
N ARG A 68 -5.37 2.19 -15.05
CA ARG A 68 -6.31 1.18 -14.57
C ARG A 68 -7.09 1.79 -13.41
N ALA A 69 -8.42 1.65 -13.41
CA ALA A 69 -9.22 2.05 -12.25
C ALA A 69 -8.66 1.35 -11.00
N ALA A 70 -8.58 2.06 -9.88
CA ALA A 70 -8.17 1.45 -8.62
C ALA A 70 -9.06 0.22 -8.34
N GLY A 71 -8.45 -0.95 -8.12
CA GLY A 71 -9.17 -2.21 -7.95
C GLY A 71 -9.50 -2.99 -9.23
N SER A 72 -9.06 -2.56 -10.42
CA SER A 72 -9.33 -3.30 -11.68
C SER A 72 -8.40 -4.49 -11.96
N ALA A 73 -7.42 -4.75 -11.09
CA ALA A 73 -6.54 -5.92 -11.15
C ALA A 73 -6.66 -6.70 -9.84
N LYS A 74 -7.87 -7.18 -9.54
CA LYS A 74 -8.08 -8.12 -8.43
C LYS A 74 -7.78 -9.53 -8.94
N THR A 75 -6.96 -10.28 -8.20
CA THR A 75 -6.65 -11.68 -8.46
C THR A 75 -7.77 -12.61 -8.01
N LEU A 76 -8.61 -12.13 -7.09
CA LEU A 76 -9.76 -12.83 -6.53
C LEU A 76 -11.04 -12.12 -7.02
N SER A 77 -12.15 -12.87 -7.20
CA SER A 77 -13.43 -12.26 -7.57
C SER A 77 -13.98 -11.39 -6.43
N ASP A 78 -14.93 -10.51 -6.74
CA ASP A 78 -15.55 -9.64 -5.74
C ASP A 78 -16.29 -10.45 -4.67
N ASP A 79 -17.01 -11.51 -5.08
CA ASP A 79 -17.72 -12.41 -4.17
C ASP A 79 -16.74 -13.11 -3.22
N ALA A 80 -15.61 -13.58 -3.74
CA ALA A 80 -14.60 -14.25 -2.94
C ALA A 80 -13.85 -13.30 -1.99
N GLU A 81 -13.61 -12.04 -2.38
CA GLU A 81 -13.11 -11.03 -1.43
C GLU A 81 -14.14 -10.69 -0.33
N LEU A 82 -15.44 -10.75 -0.65
CA LEU A 82 -16.52 -10.51 0.32
C LEU A 82 -16.66 -11.65 1.34
N ASP A 83 -16.56 -12.90 0.90
CA ASP A 83 -16.56 -14.06 1.81
C ASP A 83 -15.38 -13.98 2.79
N LEU A 84 -14.20 -13.60 2.29
CA LEU A 84 -13.02 -13.39 3.14
C LEU A 84 -13.23 -12.23 4.12
N PHE A 85 -13.94 -11.19 3.71
CA PHE A 85 -14.28 -10.07 4.58
C PHE A 85 -15.24 -10.50 5.68
N GLU A 86 -16.27 -11.29 5.35
CA GLU A 86 -17.23 -11.81 6.33
C GLU A 86 -16.54 -12.69 7.38
N TRP A 87 -15.68 -13.62 6.94
CA TRP A 87 -14.85 -14.41 7.83
C TRP A 87 -14.03 -13.52 8.78
N LEU A 88 -13.32 -12.53 8.23
CA LEU A 88 -12.44 -11.65 9.00
C LEU A 88 -13.21 -10.86 10.06
N VAL A 89 -14.42 -10.40 9.72
CA VAL A 89 -15.32 -9.71 10.66
C VAL A 89 -15.82 -10.68 11.74
N ALA A 90 -16.20 -11.91 11.39
CA ALA A 90 -16.65 -12.93 12.34
C ALA A 90 -15.55 -13.26 13.36
N VAL A 91 -14.30 -13.47 12.90
CA VAL A 91 -13.15 -13.75 13.78
C VAL A 91 -12.87 -12.58 14.72
N ARG A 92 -12.95 -11.33 14.24
CA ARG A 92 -12.76 -10.13 15.07
C ARG A 92 -13.88 -9.91 16.08
N ARG A 93 -15.13 -10.26 15.75
CA ARG A 93 -16.26 -10.23 16.70
C ARG A 93 -16.00 -11.15 17.89
N ASN A 94 -15.35 -12.28 17.66
CA ASN A 94 -14.94 -13.24 18.69
C ASN A 94 -13.68 -12.81 19.47
N ARG A 95 -13.20 -11.57 19.31
CA ARG A 95 -11.99 -11.03 19.98
C ARG A 95 -10.70 -11.78 19.66
N ILE A 96 -10.67 -12.53 18.55
CA ILE A 96 -9.46 -13.22 18.11
C ILE A 96 -8.64 -12.25 17.23
N PRO A 97 -7.38 -11.94 17.58
CA PRO A 97 -6.53 -11.14 16.72
C PRO A 97 -6.16 -11.93 15.47
N VAL A 98 -6.35 -11.32 14.29
CA VAL A 98 -6.01 -11.97 13.02
C VAL A 98 -4.59 -11.60 12.62
N SER A 99 -3.72 -12.62 12.55
CA SER A 99 -2.36 -12.50 12.04
C SER A 99 -2.33 -12.50 10.51
N ALA A 100 -1.20 -12.08 9.93
CA ALA A 100 -0.99 -12.15 8.49
C ALA A 100 -1.06 -13.60 7.98
N THR A 101 -0.56 -14.58 8.75
CA THR A 101 -0.56 -16.00 8.36
C THR A 101 -1.97 -16.57 8.32
N MET A 102 -2.82 -16.23 9.29
CA MET A 102 -4.24 -16.63 9.28
C MET A 102 -4.96 -16.06 8.07
N LEU A 103 -4.77 -14.77 7.80
CA LEU A 103 -5.35 -14.12 6.62
C LEU A 103 -4.88 -14.80 5.33
N GLN A 104 -3.59 -15.14 5.23
CA GLN A 104 -3.03 -15.82 4.07
C GLN A 104 -3.67 -17.20 3.86
N GLN A 105 -3.76 -18.01 4.92
CA GLN A 105 -4.34 -19.36 4.86
C GLN A 105 -5.81 -19.32 4.43
N GLU A 106 -6.61 -18.48 5.09
CA GLU A 106 -8.03 -18.36 4.73
C GLU A 106 -8.20 -17.86 3.29
N SER A 107 -7.41 -16.89 2.86
CA SER A 107 -7.47 -16.39 1.48
C SER A 107 -7.20 -17.50 0.47
N LEU A 108 -6.28 -18.42 0.77
CA LEU A 108 -5.99 -19.57 -0.10
C LEU A 108 -7.13 -20.61 -0.09
N GLU A 109 -7.79 -20.82 1.07
CA GLU A 109 -8.94 -21.71 1.16
C GLU A 109 -10.14 -21.17 0.37
N ILE A 110 -10.41 -19.88 0.49
CA ILE A 110 -11.46 -19.21 -0.30
C ILE A 110 -11.10 -19.21 -1.79
N ALA A 111 -9.84 -18.97 -2.15
CA ALA A 111 -9.42 -19.09 -3.54
C ALA A 111 -9.69 -20.49 -4.12
N LYS A 112 -9.49 -21.56 -3.33
CA LYS A 112 -9.83 -22.93 -3.72
C LYS A 112 -11.34 -23.13 -3.87
N LEU A 113 -12.16 -22.53 -3.00
CA LEU A 113 -13.62 -22.60 -3.09
C LEU A 113 -14.16 -21.99 -4.39
N TYR A 114 -13.48 -20.96 -4.89
CA TYR A 114 -13.82 -20.25 -6.13
C TYR A 114 -13.04 -20.75 -7.36
N ASP A 115 -12.46 -21.95 -7.30
CA ASP A 115 -11.71 -22.58 -8.39
C ASP A 115 -10.54 -21.74 -8.94
N VAL A 116 -9.95 -20.87 -8.11
CA VAL A 116 -8.75 -20.11 -8.47
C VAL A 116 -7.52 -21.01 -8.29
N PRO A 117 -6.71 -21.23 -9.34
CA PRO A 117 -5.55 -22.10 -9.23
C PRO A 117 -4.50 -21.51 -8.28
N GLU A 118 -3.89 -22.35 -7.46
CA GLU A 118 -2.86 -21.96 -6.48
C GLU A 118 -1.63 -21.30 -7.15
N THR A 119 -1.35 -21.65 -8.42
CA THR A 119 -0.30 -21.01 -9.21
C THR A 119 -0.61 -19.57 -9.58
N ALA A 120 -1.89 -19.18 -9.64
CA ALA A 120 -2.32 -17.82 -9.96
C ALA A 120 -2.48 -16.96 -8.69
N PHE A 121 -2.71 -17.58 -7.53
CA PHE A 121 -2.99 -16.87 -6.30
C PHE A 121 -2.21 -17.43 -5.10
N ALA A 122 -1.20 -16.67 -4.66
CA ALA A 122 -0.33 -17.04 -3.54
C ALA A 122 -0.65 -16.30 -2.23
N ALA A 123 -1.72 -15.48 -2.21
CA ALA A 123 -2.04 -14.57 -1.10
C ALA A 123 -0.80 -13.80 -0.57
N SER A 124 -0.02 -13.22 -1.49
CA SER A 124 1.25 -12.56 -1.16
C SER A 124 1.07 -11.40 -0.17
N SER A 125 2.14 -11.02 0.52
CA SER A 125 2.13 -9.86 1.44
C SER A 125 1.66 -8.57 0.78
N THR A 126 2.05 -8.35 -0.49
CA THR A 126 1.62 -7.21 -1.30
C THR A 126 0.12 -7.27 -1.61
N TRP A 127 -0.41 -8.46 -1.93
CA TRP A 127 -1.84 -8.65 -2.14
C TRP A 127 -2.63 -8.43 -0.85
N MET A 128 -2.18 -9.00 0.28
CA MET A 128 -2.82 -8.82 1.59
C MET A 128 -2.87 -7.34 1.99
N ALA A 129 -1.76 -6.60 1.81
CA ALA A 129 -1.73 -5.17 2.10
C ALA A 129 -2.72 -4.39 1.21
N ALA A 130 -2.80 -4.74 -0.08
CA ALA A 130 -3.76 -4.13 -0.99
C ALA A 130 -5.21 -4.48 -0.63
N TYR A 131 -5.49 -5.73 -0.24
CA TYR A 131 -6.79 -6.20 0.21
C TYR A 131 -7.25 -5.45 1.46
N LEU A 132 -6.40 -5.40 2.49
CA LEU A 132 -6.70 -4.65 3.72
C LEU A 132 -6.95 -3.16 3.45
N SER A 133 -6.16 -2.56 2.55
CA SER A 133 -6.35 -1.17 2.11
C SER A 133 -7.71 -0.96 1.41
N ARG A 134 -8.14 -1.89 0.53
CA ARG A 134 -9.45 -1.82 -0.15
C ARG A 134 -10.62 -1.74 0.83
N TYR A 135 -10.56 -2.51 1.91
CA TYR A 135 -11.63 -2.59 2.91
C TYR A 135 -11.40 -1.67 4.13
N SER A 136 -10.38 -0.80 4.10
CA SER A 136 -10.01 0.08 5.23
C SER A 136 -9.75 -0.69 6.54
N LEU A 137 -9.11 -1.86 6.42
CA LEU A 137 -8.78 -2.75 7.52
C LEU A 137 -7.28 -2.70 7.84
N SER A 138 -6.94 -3.07 9.08
CA SER A 138 -5.56 -3.29 9.53
C SER A 138 -5.47 -4.61 10.27
N LEU A 139 -4.34 -5.31 10.20
CA LEU A 139 -4.10 -6.48 11.05
C LEU A 139 -3.99 -6.02 12.51
N SER A 140 -4.60 -6.77 13.42
CA SER A 140 -4.52 -6.46 14.84
C SER A 140 -3.18 -6.91 15.39
N ALA A 141 -2.31 -5.96 15.73
CA ALA A 141 -1.14 -6.25 16.54
C ALA A 141 -1.59 -6.46 18.01
N ARG A 142 -1.03 -7.47 18.68
CA ARG A 142 -1.30 -7.71 20.11
C ARG A 142 -0.87 -6.47 20.90
N THR A 143 -1.82 -5.71 21.41
CA THR A 143 -1.54 -4.48 22.16
C THR A 143 -1.36 -4.80 23.64
N ARG A 144 -0.10 -4.72 24.09
CA ARG A 144 0.45 -4.82 25.46
C ARG A 144 0.52 -6.21 26.15
N GLN A 145 1.58 -6.34 26.96
CA GLN A 145 1.98 -7.48 27.81
C GLN A 145 1.01 -7.78 28.98
N GLY A 146 0.00 -6.93 29.26
CA GLY A 146 -0.89 -7.06 30.41
C GLY A 146 -1.97 -8.15 30.31
N GLN A 147 -1.83 -9.08 29.38
CA GLN A 147 -2.78 -10.18 29.13
C GLN A 147 -2.15 -11.59 29.24
N SER A 148 -0.89 -11.72 29.66
CA SER A 148 -0.42 -13.01 30.16
C SER A 148 -1.23 -13.37 31.41
N ALA A 149 -1.74 -14.61 31.48
CA ALA A 149 -2.37 -15.10 32.69
C ALA A 149 -1.38 -14.94 33.86
N PRO A 150 -1.84 -14.55 35.07
CA PRO A 150 -0.94 -14.27 36.19
C PRO A 150 -0.05 -15.47 36.58
N ALA A 151 -0.45 -16.68 36.21
CA ALA A 151 0.35 -17.90 36.38
C ALA A 151 1.63 -17.90 35.53
N ASP A 152 1.54 -17.60 34.24
CA ASP A 152 2.69 -17.59 33.31
C ASP A 152 3.71 -16.50 33.68
N SER A 153 3.23 -15.37 34.22
CA SER A 153 4.11 -14.29 34.69
C SER A 153 4.89 -14.67 35.95
N ASN A 154 4.31 -15.52 36.81
CA ASN A 154 4.96 -15.94 38.05
C ASN A 154 6.08 -16.96 37.78
N GLU A 155 5.85 -17.90 36.86
CA GLU A 155 6.88 -18.86 36.41
C GLU A 155 8.06 -18.13 35.75
N PHE A 156 7.79 -17.12 34.91
CA PHE A 156 8.83 -16.31 34.29
C PHE A 156 9.63 -15.50 35.33
N ALA A 157 8.95 -14.94 36.34
CA ALA A 157 9.59 -14.22 37.44
C ALA A 157 10.49 -15.13 38.29
N GLN A 158 10.06 -16.37 38.56
CA GLN A 158 10.85 -17.36 39.29
C GLN A 158 12.09 -17.79 38.49
N ASN A 159 11.95 -18.04 37.19
CA ASN A 159 13.09 -18.38 36.33
C ASN A 159 14.09 -17.23 36.21
N PHE A 160 13.61 -15.98 36.11
CA PHE A 160 14.47 -14.81 36.08
C PHE A 160 15.21 -14.63 37.42
N ALA A 161 14.51 -14.78 38.55
CA ALA A 161 15.12 -14.71 39.88
C ALA A 161 16.19 -15.80 40.07
N ALA A 162 15.90 -17.05 39.70
CA ALA A 162 16.85 -18.16 39.77
C ALA A 162 18.09 -17.91 38.90
N THR A 163 17.91 -17.38 37.69
CA THR A 163 19.02 -17.04 36.80
C THR A 163 19.86 -15.89 37.36
N SER A 164 19.22 -14.88 37.95
CA SER A 164 19.93 -13.74 38.54
C SER A 164 20.73 -14.13 39.79
N LEU A 165 20.23 -15.05 40.63
CA LEU A 165 20.98 -15.57 41.77
C LEU A 165 22.18 -16.43 41.34
N ALA A 166 22.00 -17.29 40.34
CA ALA A 166 23.08 -18.15 39.83
C ALA A 166 24.29 -17.34 39.30
N CYS A 167 24.04 -16.15 38.74
CA CYS A 167 25.10 -15.23 38.33
C CYS A 167 25.77 -14.50 39.50
N VAL A 168 25.08 -14.27 40.63
CA VAL A 168 25.64 -13.56 41.80
C VAL A 168 26.49 -14.49 42.67
N ASP A 169 26.16 -15.78 42.75
CA ASP A 169 26.92 -16.75 43.54
C ASP A 169 28.22 -17.22 42.85
N SER A 170 28.41 -16.91 41.56
CA SER A 170 29.62 -17.27 40.80
C SER A 170 30.80 -16.29 40.96
N ASP A 171 30.64 -15.19 41.73
CA ASP A 171 31.64 -14.13 41.91
C ASP A 171 32.23 -14.04 43.34
N VAL A 172 31.89 -14.99 44.24
CA VAL A 172 32.46 -15.04 45.60
C VAL A 172 33.15 -16.40 45.81
N GLY A 173 34.33 -16.58 45.21
CA GLY A 173 35.01 -17.86 45.33
C GLY A 173 36.38 -18.02 44.69
N GLU A 174 37.26 -17.01 44.72
CA GLU A 174 38.71 -17.26 44.72
C GLU A 174 39.40 -16.24 45.63
N GLY A 175 39.80 -16.72 46.81
CA GLY A 175 40.74 -16.09 47.74
C GLY A 175 41.78 -17.11 48.16
#